data_AF-A0A535IR47-F1
#
_entry.id   AF-A0A535IR47-F1
#
_cell.length_a   1.000
_cell.length_b   1.000
_cell.length_c   1.000
_cell.angle_alpha   90.00
_cell.angle_beta   90.00
_cell.angle_gamma   90.00
#
_symmetry.space_group_name_H-M   'P 1'
#
loop_
_entity.id
_entity.type
_entity.pdbx_description
1 polymer ?
#
loop_
_entity_poly.entity_id
_entity_poly.type
_entity_poly.pdbx_seq_one_letter_code
_entity_poly.pdbx_strand_id
1 'polypeptide(L)'
;MQVLEAAAARTANPWPLRRERAAELAERYPHAEEMLRLYQALTGVQEAAVLRGAPTLPSAASGGGYKSIAEVAAQQILPGIVDATVEAGPPALRDGVVGVFCSADLVELVQRWLDQQPLNPFETYLARASASPLLEGLFTPHPDPPPQGGREKSPPAPQGGRVM
;
A
#
# COMPACT_ATOMS: atom_id res chain seq x y z
N MET A 1 -8.64 2.19 -28.39
CA MET A 1 -9.03 1.26 -27.31
C MET A 1 -7.86 0.93 -26.37
N GLN A 2 -6.70 0.50 -26.85
CA GLN A 2 -5.55 0.15 -25.99
C GLN A 2 -5.00 1.26 -25.07
N VAL A 3 -5.04 2.53 -25.48
CA VAL A 3 -4.51 3.65 -24.67
C VAL A 3 -5.38 3.93 -23.42
N LEU A 4 -6.68 3.67 -23.51
CA LEU A 4 -7.63 3.82 -22.39
C LEU A 4 -7.54 2.65 -21.41
N GLU A 5 -7.33 1.42 -21.89
CA GLU A 5 -7.07 0.25 -21.03
C GLU A 5 -5.73 0.35 -20.29
N ALA A 6 -4.67 0.84 -20.96
CA ALA A 6 -3.38 1.08 -20.31
C ALA A 6 -3.47 2.17 -19.23
N ALA A 7 -4.27 3.22 -19.45
CA ALA A 7 -4.54 4.23 -18.44
C ALA A 7 -5.36 3.66 -17.26
N ALA A 8 -6.36 2.82 -17.51
CA ALA A 8 -7.15 2.15 -16.48
C ALA A 8 -6.30 1.15 -15.66
N ALA A 9 -5.44 0.36 -16.30
CA ALA A 9 -4.49 -0.54 -15.64
C ALA A 9 -3.42 0.23 -14.84
N ARG A 10 -2.95 1.38 -15.34
CA ARG A 10 -2.10 2.33 -14.58
C ARG A 10 -2.81 2.96 -13.37
N THR A 11 -4.13 3.05 -13.43
CA THR A 11 -4.95 3.48 -12.28
C THR A 11 -5.13 2.34 -11.27
N ALA A 12 -5.11 1.08 -11.73
CA ALA A 12 -5.30 -0.11 -10.90
C ALA A 12 -4.04 -0.55 -10.12
N ASN A 13 -2.83 -0.32 -10.65
CA ASN A 13 -1.58 -0.53 -9.92
C ASN A 13 -0.65 0.71 -10.05
N PRO A 14 -0.54 1.56 -9.02
CA PRO A 14 0.30 2.76 -9.07
C PRO A 14 1.80 2.48 -8.96
N TRP A 15 2.21 1.27 -8.57
CA TRP A 15 3.59 0.95 -8.18
C TRP A 15 4.61 1.02 -9.34
N PRO A 16 4.34 0.49 -10.55
CA PRO A 16 5.26 0.65 -11.69
C PRO A 16 5.49 2.12 -12.05
N LEU A 17 4.44 2.94 -12.02
CA LEU A 17 4.54 4.36 -12.36
C LEU A 17 5.40 5.14 -11.35
N ARG A 18 5.32 4.81 -10.06
CA ARG A 18 6.18 5.41 -9.02
C ARG A 18 7.66 5.16 -9.29
N ARG A 19 8.02 3.94 -9.71
CA ARG A 19 9.40 3.59 -10.07
C ARG A 19 9.88 4.32 -11.31
N GLU A 20 9.09 4.28 -12.39
CA GLU A 20 9.41 4.99 -13.64
C GLU A 20 9.65 6.48 -13.39
N ARG A 21 8.77 7.10 -12.60
CA ARG A 21 8.90 8.52 -12.25
C ARG A 21 10.12 8.81 -11.41
N ALA A 22 10.46 7.95 -10.45
CA ALA A 22 11.65 8.13 -9.63
C ALA A 22 12.95 7.99 -10.43
N ALA A 23 12.99 7.08 -11.41
CA ALA A 23 14.11 6.94 -12.33
C ALA A 23 14.28 8.18 -13.22
N GLU A 24 13.19 8.69 -13.80
CA GLU A 24 13.20 9.93 -14.59
C GLU A 24 13.70 11.13 -13.75
N LEU A 25 13.24 11.25 -12.50
CA LEU A 25 13.68 12.31 -11.60
C LEU A 25 15.15 12.18 -11.23
N ALA A 26 15.67 10.96 -11.11
CA ALA A 26 17.07 10.72 -10.75
C ALA A 26 18.00 11.14 -11.90
N GLU A 27 17.62 10.85 -13.14
CA GLU A 27 18.34 11.32 -14.34
C GLU A 27 18.33 12.85 -14.44
N ARG A 28 17.18 13.48 -14.16
CA ARG A 28 17.01 14.93 -14.28
C ARG A 28 17.69 15.72 -13.15
N TYR A 29 17.79 15.14 -11.95
CA TYR A 29 18.26 15.83 -10.75
C TYR A 29 19.35 15.01 -10.03
N PRO A 30 20.61 15.07 -10.50
CA PRO A 30 21.71 14.29 -9.91
C PRO A 30 21.94 14.55 -8.41
N HIS A 31 21.66 15.77 -7.95
CA HIS A 31 21.78 16.13 -6.52
C HIS A 31 20.79 15.37 -5.61
N ALA A 32 19.71 14.82 -6.17
CA ALA A 32 18.70 14.05 -5.46
C ALA A 32 18.82 12.54 -5.72
N GLU A 33 19.82 12.11 -6.49
CA GLU A 33 19.95 10.72 -6.96
C GLU A 33 19.98 9.73 -5.79
N GLU A 34 20.73 10.02 -4.73
CA GLU A 34 20.84 9.15 -3.54
C GLU A 34 19.45 8.94 -2.89
N MET A 35 18.70 10.01 -2.66
CA MET A 35 17.35 9.93 -2.08
C MET A 35 16.34 9.24 -3.01
N LEU A 36 16.47 9.44 -4.33
CA LEU A 36 15.61 8.81 -5.32
C LEU A 36 15.93 7.32 -5.49
N ARG A 37 17.18 6.91 -5.30
CA ARG A 37 17.58 5.50 -5.24
C ARG A 37 16.99 4.82 -4.01
N LEU A 38 17.09 5.45 -2.84
CA LEU A 38 16.41 4.98 -1.63
C LEU A 38 14.90 4.84 -1.86
N TYR A 39 14.26 5.87 -2.41
CA TYR A 39 12.82 5.82 -2.71
C TYR A 39 12.44 4.65 -3.64
N GLN A 40 13.24 4.38 -4.67
CA GLN A 40 13.01 3.24 -5.57
C GLN A 40 13.13 1.90 -4.82
N ALA A 41 14.12 1.74 -3.96
CA ALA A 41 14.28 0.54 -3.13
C ALA A 41 13.08 0.32 -2.20
N LEU A 42 12.63 1.38 -1.51
CA LEU A 42 11.45 1.34 -0.65
C LEU A 42 10.19 0.96 -1.42
N THR A 43 10.01 1.51 -2.62
CA THR A 43 8.83 1.24 -3.47
C THR A 43 8.71 -0.26 -3.80
N GLY A 44 9.83 -0.96 -4.02
CA GLY A 44 9.83 -2.41 -4.26
C GLY A 44 9.35 -3.21 -3.05
N VAL A 45 9.80 -2.84 -1.84
CA VAL A 45 9.37 -3.47 -0.58
C VAL A 45 7.87 -3.26 -0.36
N GLN A 46 7.40 -2.03 -0.54
CA GLN A 46 6.03 -1.65 -0.29
C GLN A 46 5.05 -2.30 -1.28
N GLU A 47 5.37 -2.33 -2.58
CA GLU A 47 4.57 -3.04 -3.59
C GLU A 47 4.44 -4.51 -3.22
N ALA A 48 5.57 -5.17 -2.94
CA ALA A 48 5.58 -6.59 -2.64
C ALA A 48 4.77 -6.91 -1.37
N ALA A 49 4.84 -6.06 -0.35
CA ALA A 49 4.04 -6.20 0.87
C ALA A 49 2.54 -6.01 0.62
N VAL A 50 2.15 -4.98 -0.12
CA VAL A 50 0.73 -4.70 -0.42
C VAL A 50 0.14 -5.83 -1.27
N LEU A 51 0.86 -6.30 -2.30
CA LEU A 51 0.40 -7.41 -3.14
C LEU A 51 0.29 -8.74 -2.36
N ARG A 52 1.18 -8.98 -1.38
CA ARG A 52 1.10 -10.17 -0.50
C ARG A 52 0.01 -10.05 0.57
N GLY A 53 -0.22 -8.84 1.11
CA GLY A 53 -1.04 -8.56 2.29
C GLY A 53 -2.46 -8.04 1.99
N ALA A 54 -2.81 -7.80 0.72
CA ALA A 54 -4.12 -7.29 0.29
C ALA A 54 -5.35 -8.00 0.90
N PRO A 55 -5.35 -9.32 1.22
CA PRO A 55 -6.52 -9.96 1.85
C PRO A 55 -6.53 -9.92 3.40
N THR A 56 -5.52 -9.35 4.08
CA THR A 56 -5.37 -9.46 5.55
C THR A 56 -5.59 -8.15 6.32
N LEU A 57 -5.88 -7.03 5.64
CA LEU A 57 -6.14 -5.75 6.30
C LEU A 57 -7.55 -5.70 6.90
N PRO A 58 -7.73 -5.05 8.08
CA PRO A 58 -9.03 -5.00 8.74
C PRO A 58 -10.03 -4.23 7.88
N SER A 59 -11.05 -4.93 7.38
CA SER A 59 -12.32 -4.29 7.06
C SER A 59 -12.98 -3.90 8.38
N ALA A 60 -13.33 -2.62 8.55
CA ALA A 60 -13.93 -2.07 9.77
C ALA A 60 -15.25 -2.77 10.21
N ALA A 61 -15.77 -3.71 9.41
CA ALA A 61 -17.05 -4.37 9.60
C ALA A 61 -17.02 -5.70 10.40
N SER A 62 -15.86 -6.30 10.68
CA SER A 62 -15.82 -7.69 11.19
C SER A 62 -15.12 -7.81 12.55
N GLY A 63 -15.90 -8.08 13.60
CA GLY A 63 -15.45 -8.28 14.97
C GLY A 63 -14.82 -9.65 15.25
N GLY A 64 -13.71 -9.98 14.59
CA GLY A 64 -13.01 -11.25 14.83
C GLY A 64 -11.49 -11.18 14.64
N GLY A 65 -10.72 -11.08 15.73
CA GLY A 65 -9.30 -11.49 15.79
C GLY A 65 -8.35 -11.05 14.66
N TYR A 66 -8.52 -9.87 14.09
CA TYR A 66 -7.64 -9.36 13.02
C TYR A 66 -6.42 -8.63 13.60
N LYS A 67 -5.26 -8.81 12.95
CA LYS A 67 -4.05 -8.04 13.26
C LYS A 67 -4.28 -6.57 12.97
N SER A 68 -3.80 -5.69 13.85
CA SER A 68 -3.87 -4.24 13.63
C SER A 68 -2.97 -3.81 12.46
N ILE A 69 -3.23 -2.63 11.90
CA ILE A 69 -2.33 -2.03 10.87
C ILE A 69 -0.90 -1.93 11.42
N ALA A 70 -0.75 -1.59 12.70
CA ALA A 70 0.55 -1.52 13.36
C ALA A 70 1.27 -2.87 13.37
N GLU A 71 0.58 -3.96 13.72
CA GLU A 71 1.15 -5.30 13.72
C GLU A 71 1.55 -5.75 12.32
N VAL A 72 0.70 -5.52 11.31
CA VAL A 72 1.01 -5.87 9.92
C VAL A 72 2.21 -5.08 9.40
N ALA A 73 2.23 -3.76 9.63
CA ALA A 73 3.34 -2.90 9.21
C ALA A 73 4.66 -3.33 9.87
N ALA A 74 4.66 -3.51 11.19
CA ALA A 74 5.87 -3.86 11.95
C ALA A 74 6.40 -5.25 11.60
N GLN A 75 5.54 -6.23 11.36
CA GLN A 75 5.96 -7.62 11.12
C GLN A 75 6.30 -7.91 9.65
N GLN A 76 5.63 -7.25 8.70
CA GLN A 76 5.70 -7.65 7.28
C GLN A 76 6.38 -6.63 6.38
N ILE A 77 6.41 -5.36 6.77
CA ILE A 77 6.89 -4.27 5.91
C ILE A 77 8.17 -3.67 6.47
N LEU A 78 8.14 -3.31 7.75
CA LEU A 78 9.22 -2.59 8.41
C LEU A 78 10.59 -3.27 8.28
N PRO A 79 10.75 -4.60 8.41
CA PRO A 79 12.06 -5.24 8.20
C PRO A 79 12.64 -4.98 6.81
N GLY A 80 11.81 -5.09 5.76
CA GLY A 80 12.26 -4.78 4.40
C GLY A 80 12.57 -3.29 4.19
N ILE A 81 11.86 -2.39 4.89
CA ILE A 81 12.17 -0.95 4.88
C ILE A 81 13.54 -0.69 5.52
N VAL A 82 13.86 -1.38 6.62
CA VAL A 82 15.17 -1.29 7.27
C VAL A 82 16.24 -1.80 6.32
N ASP A 83 16.07 -2.97 5.72
CA ASP A 83 17.03 -3.54 4.77
C ASP A 83 17.30 -2.59 3.59
N ALA A 84 16.23 -2.08 2.96
CA ALA A 84 16.35 -1.11 1.86
C ALA A 84 17.05 0.19 2.29
N THR A 85 16.82 0.64 3.53
CA THR A 85 17.49 1.83 4.07
C THR A 85 18.96 1.58 4.37
N VAL A 86 19.30 0.38 4.85
CA VAL A 86 20.69 -0.02 5.11
C VAL A 86 21.49 -0.11 3.81
N GLU A 87 20.86 -0.62 2.75
CA GLU A 87 21.49 -0.80 1.44
C GLU A 87 21.63 0.51 0.65
N ALA A 88 20.56 1.30 0.58
CA ALA A 88 20.47 2.44 -0.33
C ALA A 88 20.37 3.81 0.34
N GLY A 89 20.27 3.85 1.68
CA GLY A 89 20.04 5.08 2.43
C GLY A 89 21.32 5.87 2.73
N PRO A 90 21.22 7.21 2.90
CA PRO A 90 22.33 8.02 3.36
C PRO A 90 22.86 7.56 4.72
N PRO A 91 24.16 7.71 5.02
CA PRO A 91 24.77 7.17 6.23
C PRO A 91 24.07 7.58 7.53
N ALA A 92 23.72 8.86 7.67
CA ALA A 92 23.04 9.36 8.86
C ALA A 92 21.64 8.75 9.06
N LEU A 93 20.92 8.47 7.97
CA LEU A 93 19.60 7.83 8.03
C LEU A 93 19.73 6.35 8.40
N ARG A 94 20.68 5.64 7.77
CA ARG A 94 20.97 4.24 8.07
C ARG A 94 21.27 4.05 9.55
N ASP A 95 22.21 4.82 10.09
CA ASP A 95 22.68 4.63 11.47
C ASP A 95 21.56 4.93 12.48
N GLY A 96 20.75 5.96 12.22
CA GLY A 96 19.57 6.27 13.04
C GLY A 96 18.49 5.18 12.99
N VAL A 97 18.20 4.65 11.79
CA VAL A 97 17.22 3.57 11.60
C VAL A 97 17.66 2.27 12.26
N VAL A 98 18.93 1.88 12.13
CA VAL A 98 19.48 0.70 12.82
C VAL A 98 19.37 0.87 14.33
N GLY A 99 19.69 2.06 14.85
CA GLY A 99 19.55 2.36 16.27
C GLY A 99 18.11 2.18 16.78
N VAL A 100 17.12 2.69 16.05
CA VAL A 100 15.70 2.51 16.39
C VAL A 100 15.29 1.05 16.28
N PHE A 101 15.64 0.36 15.19
CA PHE A 101 15.25 -1.03 14.95
C PHE A 101 15.74 -1.99 16.05
N CYS A 102 16.95 -1.75 16.57
CA CYS A 102 17.54 -2.58 17.62
C CYS A 102 16.99 -2.31 19.04
N SER A 103 16.31 -1.19 19.27
CA SER A 103 15.97 -0.73 20.62
C SER A 103 14.48 -0.47 20.88
N ALA A 104 13.69 -0.23 19.83
CA ALA A 104 12.29 0.13 19.96
C ALA A 104 11.36 -1.09 19.94
N ASP A 105 10.22 -0.97 20.62
CA ASP A 105 9.04 -1.78 20.30
C ASP A 105 8.45 -1.27 18.99
N LEU A 106 8.58 -2.08 17.93
CA LEU A 106 8.22 -1.69 16.58
C LEU A 106 6.70 -1.60 16.36
N VAL A 107 5.92 -2.40 17.09
CA VAL A 107 4.46 -2.36 16.99
C VAL A 107 3.96 -1.09 17.68
N GLU A 108 4.48 -0.81 18.88
CA GLU A 108 4.15 0.42 19.62
C GLU A 108 4.59 1.68 18.84
N LEU A 109 5.78 1.65 18.23
CA LEU A 109 6.28 2.74 17.39
C LEU A 109 5.30 3.08 16.26
N VAL A 110 4.82 2.07 15.54
CA VAL A 110 3.86 2.30 14.45
C VAL A 110 2.51 2.76 15.00
N GLN A 111 2.05 2.20 16.11
CA GLN A 111 0.81 2.61 16.76
C GLN A 111 0.84 4.08 17.19
N ARG A 112 1.93 4.53 17.83
CA ARG A 112 2.13 5.94 18.21
C ARG A 112 2.06 6.88 17.02
N TRP A 113 2.63 6.50 15.88
CA TRP A 113 2.54 7.28 14.64
C TRP A 113 1.10 7.37 14.11
N LEU A 114 0.37 6.26 14.11
CA LEU A 114 -1.05 6.22 13.70
C LEU A 114 -1.90 7.12 14.61
N ASP A 115 -1.61 7.12 15.91
CA ASP A 115 -2.25 7.97 16.92
C ASP A 115 -1.76 9.44 16.90
N GLN A 116 -0.94 9.83 15.92
CA GLN A 116 -0.38 11.18 15.76
C GLN A 116 0.42 11.66 16.98
N GLN A 117 1.03 10.74 17.72
CA GLN A 117 1.91 11.08 18.82
C GLN A 117 3.26 11.59 18.32
N PRO A 118 3.96 12.43 19.11
CA PRO A 118 5.29 12.89 18.75
C PRO A 118 6.27 11.72 18.71
N LEU A 119 7.03 11.67 17.61
CA LEU A 119 8.10 10.71 17.34
C LEU A 119 9.32 11.49 16.85
N ASN A 120 10.51 10.94 17.07
CA ASN A 120 11.72 11.50 16.49
C ASN A 120 11.72 11.30 14.95
N PRO A 121 12.62 11.97 14.20
CA PRO A 121 12.62 11.88 12.73
C PRO A 121 12.82 10.46 12.18
N PHE A 122 13.63 9.63 12.83
CA PHE A 122 13.91 8.25 12.39
C PHE A 122 12.72 7.32 12.66
N GLU A 123 12.10 7.45 13.84
CA GLU A 123 10.87 6.75 14.20
C GLU A 123 9.73 7.13 13.25
N THR A 124 9.57 8.43 12.98
CA THR A 124 8.57 8.94 12.04
C THR A 124 8.79 8.38 10.63
N TYR A 125 10.04 8.36 10.17
CA TYR A 125 10.40 7.77 8.88
C TYR A 125 10.00 6.29 8.81
N LEU A 126 10.42 5.47 9.80
CA LEU A 126 10.14 4.04 9.82
C LEU A 126 8.64 3.74 9.88
N ALA A 127 7.94 4.41 10.79
CA ALA A 127 6.50 4.24 10.96
C ALA A 127 5.75 4.60 9.68
N ARG A 128 6.05 5.77 9.10
CA ARG A 128 5.40 6.26 7.90
C ARG A 128 5.69 5.37 6.70
N ALA A 129 6.96 5.02 6.47
CA ALA A 129 7.36 4.20 5.32
C ALA A 129 6.74 2.79 5.37
N SER A 130 6.50 2.27 6.58
CA SER A 130 5.90 0.94 6.79
C SER A 130 4.37 0.95 6.70
N ALA A 131 3.71 1.95 7.30
CA ALA A 131 2.25 1.96 7.45
C ALA A 131 1.51 2.68 6.32
N SER A 132 2.11 3.69 5.66
CA SER A 132 1.45 4.44 4.58
C SER A 132 0.92 3.56 3.43
N PRO A 133 1.66 2.55 2.93
CA PRO A 133 1.16 1.68 1.86
C PRO A 133 -0.12 0.91 2.25
N LEU A 134 -0.26 0.55 3.53
CA LEU A 134 -1.44 -0.13 4.04
C LEU A 134 -2.63 0.82 4.11
N LEU A 135 -2.39 2.06 4.55
CA LEU A 135 -3.42 3.11 4.57
C LEU A 135 -3.90 3.46 3.17
N GLU A 136 -2.98 3.58 2.20
CA GLU A 136 -3.33 3.82 0.79
C GLU A 136 -4.28 2.74 0.27
N GLY A 137 -4.02 1.45 0.57
CA GLY A 137 -4.88 0.34 0.16
C GLY A 137 -6.28 0.34 0.79
N LEU A 138 -6.45 0.95 1.98
CA LEU A 138 -7.75 1.10 2.64
C LEU A 138 -8.60 2.23 2.03
N PHE A 139 -7.95 3.27 1.48
CA PHE A 139 -8.63 4.45 0.95
C PHE A 139 -8.67 4.52 -0.58
N THR A 140 -8.00 3.62 -1.30
CA THR A 140 -8.26 3.42 -2.73
C THR A 140 -9.67 2.86 -2.91
N PRO A 141 -10.60 3.58 -3.56
CA PRO A 141 -11.90 3.02 -3.90
C PRO A 141 -11.65 1.77 -4.72
N HIS A 142 -12.13 0.61 -4.25
CA HIS A 142 -12.25 -0.53 -5.14
C HIS A 142 -13.14 -0.07 -6.30
N PRO A 143 -12.72 -0.18 -7.58
CA PRO A 143 -13.65 0.05 -8.66
C PRO A 143 -14.79 -0.93 -8.42
N ASP A 144 -15.99 -0.39 -8.17
CA ASP A 144 -17.21 -1.19 -8.06
C ASP A 144 -17.17 -2.25 -9.16
N PRO A 145 -17.39 -3.54 -8.85
CA PRO A 145 -17.53 -4.53 -9.90
C PRO A 145 -18.61 -3.99 -10.86
N PRO A 146 -18.36 -4.01 -12.19
CA PRO A 146 -19.31 -3.46 -13.15
C PRO A 146 -20.70 -4.00 -12.83
N PRO A 147 -21.76 -3.17 -12.88
CA PRO A 147 -23.10 -3.56 -12.46
C PRO A 147 -23.41 -4.88 -13.11
N GLN A 148 -23.52 -5.93 -12.28
CA GLN A 148 -23.66 -7.28 -12.75
C GLN A 148 -24.90 -7.30 -13.64
N GLY A 149 -24.64 -7.42 -14.95
CA GLY A 149 -25.61 -7.27 -16.02
C GLY A 149 -26.89 -8.00 -15.64
N GLY A 150 -27.99 -7.26 -15.79
CA GLY A 150 -29.28 -7.60 -15.22
C GLY A 150 -29.62 -9.08 -15.31
N ARG A 151 -30.18 -9.59 -14.22
CA ARG A 151 -31.16 -10.67 -14.32
C ARG A 151 -32.16 -10.24 -15.38
N GLU A 152 -32.01 -10.73 -16.60
CA GLU A 152 -33.12 -10.86 -17.52
C GLU A 152 -34.11 -11.76 -16.80
N LYS A 153 -35.03 -11.15 -16.07
CA LYS A 153 -36.30 -11.76 -15.74
C LYS A 153 -36.96 -12.02 -17.08
N SER A 154 -36.71 -13.18 -17.68
CA SER A 154 -37.54 -13.68 -18.75
C SER A 154 -39.00 -13.56 -18.26
N PRO A 155 -39.88 -12.89 -19.02
CA PRO A 155 -41.26 -12.77 -18.62
C PRO A 155 -41.89 -14.17 -18.47
N PRO A 156 -42.79 -14.38 -17.50
CA PRO A 156 -43.46 -15.66 -17.33
C PRO A 156 -44.28 -16.00 -18.58
N ALA A 157 -44.27 -17.28 -18.94
CA ALA A 157 -45.05 -17.85 -20.04
C ALA A 157 -46.54 -17.47 -19.95
N PRO A 158 -47.23 -17.23 -21.08
CA PRO A 158 -48.67 -17.04 -21.05
C PRO A 158 -49.37 -18.35 -20.68
N GLN A 159 -49.90 -18.42 -19.47
CA GLN A 159 -50.95 -19.36 -19.09
C GLN A 159 -52.29 -18.61 -19.07
N GLY A 160 -53.26 -19.14 -19.83
CA GLY A 160 -54.66 -18.72 -19.87
C GLY A 160 -55.17 -18.91 -21.30
N GLY A 161 -56.10 -19.81 -21.62
CA GLY A 161 -57.23 -20.26 -20.80
C GLY A 161 -58.52 -19.86 -21.53
N ARG A 162 -58.96 -20.77 -22.42
CA ARG A 162 -60.27 -20.92 -23.07
C ARG A 162 -61.48 -20.24 -22.41
N VAL A 163 -62.21 -19.40 -23.16
CA VAL A 163 -63.68 -19.16 -23.18
C VAL A 163 -63.96 -18.47 -24.54
N MET A 164 -64.85 -18.84 -25.46
CA MET A 164 -66.19 -19.44 -25.44
C MET A 164 -66.29 -20.65 -26.39
#